data_AF-A0A3D9HH12-F1
#
_entry.id   AF-A0A3D9HH12-F1
#
_cell.length_a   1.000
_cell.length_b   1.000
_cell.length_c   1.000
_cell.angle_alpha   90.00
_cell.angle_beta   90.00
_cell.angle_gamma   90.00
#
_symmetry.space_group_name_H-M   'P 1'
#
loop_
_entity.id
_entity.type
_entity.pdbx_description
1 polymer ?
#
loop_
_entity_poly.entity_id
_entity_poly.type
_entity_poly.pdbx_seq_one_letter_code
_entity_poly.pdbx_strand_id
1 'polypeptide(L)'
;MEKSILLHNITPNELKDLIIADLKIELEKILNRVNEQENYSVDEVSKLLDCSKLTVYNYIKKGVLPASKIGRRHIIKKSDLDASIKEVKSLKYKR
;
A
#
# COMPACT_ATOMS: atom_id res chain seq x y z
N MET A 1 -24.62 -34.61 5.51
CA MET A 1 -23.64 -35.60 5.99
C MET A 1 -22.36 -34.83 6.32
N GLU A 2 -21.96 -34.83 7.58
CA GLU A 2 -20.75 -34.12 8.02
C GLU A 2 -19.51 -34.90 7.57
N LYS A 3 -18.61 -34.24 6.83
CA LYS A 3 -17.34 -34.84 6.43
C LYS A 3 -16.34 -34.72 7.59
N SER A 4 -16.09 -35.81 8.30
CA SER A 4 -15.01 -35.89 9.30
C SER A 4 -13.69 -36.27 8.63
N ILE A 5 -12.62 -35.54 8.93
CA ILE A 5 -11.26 -35.86 8.49
C ILE A 5 -10.49 -36.36 9.71
N LEU A 6 -9.95 -37.58 9.63
CA LEU A 6 -9.11 -38.17 10.67
C LEU A 6 -7.64 -38.05 10.25
N LEU A 7 -6.83 -37.45 11.12
CA LEU A 7 -5.40 -37.29 10.90
C LEU A 7 -4.65 -38.43 11.60
N HIS A 8 -3.89 -39.21 10.82
CA HIS A 8 -3.06 -40.30 11.33
C HIS A 8 -1.58 -39.89 11.32
N ASN A 9 -0.80 -40.41 12.28
CA ASN A 9 0.66 -40.22 12.41
C ASN A 9 1.11 -38.77 12.62
N ILE A 10 0.30 -37.94 13.30
CA ILE A 10 0.69 -36.58 13.67
C ILE A 10 0.55 -36.46 15.19
N THR A 11 1.58 -35.94 15.85
CA THR A 11 1.51 -35.64 17.27
C THR A 11 0.72 -34.34 17.51
N PRO A 12 0.05 -34.17 18.66
CA PRO A 12 -0.69 -32.94 18.95
C PRO A 12 0.18 -31.67 18.90
N ASN A 13 1.49 -31.79 19.14
CA ASN A 13 2.42 -30.68 19.10
C ASN A 13 2.78 -30.30 17.65
N GLU A 14 3.08 -31.27 16.80
CA GLU A 14 3.30 -31.02 15.36
C GLU A 14 2.08 -30.38 14.70
N LEU A 15 0.87 -30.83 15.07
CA LEU A 15 -0.37 -30.23 14.58
C LEU A 15 -0.51 -28.77 15.02
N LYS A 16 -0.19 -28.46 16.29
CA LYS A 16 -0.21 -27.08 16.80
C LYS A 16 0.80 -26.21 16.07
N ASP A 17 2.00 -26.72 15.82
CA ASP A 17 3.06 -25.95 15.17
C ASP A 17 2.71 -25.60 13.71
N LEU A 18 2.11 -26.55 12.97
CA LEU A 18 1.60 -26.32 11.62
C LEU A 18 0.50 -25.24 11.61
N ILE A 19 -0.47 -25.34 12.53
CA ILE A 19 -1.54 -24.33 12.64
C ILE A 19 -0.97 -22.97 13.00
N ILE A 20 -0.03 -22.90 13.95
CA ILE A 20 0.60 -21.63 14.36
C ILE A 20 1.38 -21.01 13.20
N ALA A 21 2.07 -21.80 12.39
CA ALA A 21 2.79 -21.32 11.22
C ALA A 21 1.85 -20.70 10.18
N ASP A 22 0.77 -21.39 9.84
CA ASP A 22 -0.22 -20.88 8.88
C ASP A 22 -0.92 -19.62 9.38
N LEU A 23 -1.33 -19.60 10.65
CA LEU A 23 -1.94 -18.43 11.28
C LEU A 23 -1.00 -17.23 11.30
N LYS A 24 0.29 -17.42 11.56
CA LYS A 24 1.28 -16.33 11.50
C LYS A 24 1.35 -15.72 10.10
N ILE A 25 1.39 -16.55 9.06
CA ILE A 25 1.43 -16.09 7.67
C ILE A 25 0.17 -15.28 7.33
N GLU A 26 -1.01 -15.73 7.77
CA GLU A 26 -2.26 -14.99 7.56
C GLU A 26 -2.28 -13.66 8.31
N LEU A 27 -1.82 -13.64 9.56
CA LEU A 27 -1.74 -12.43 10.37
C LEU A 27 -0.79 -11.39 9.77
N GLU A 28 0.39 -11.82 9.29
CA GLU A 28 1.33 -10.92 8.61
C GLU A 28 0.70 -10.29 7.36
N LYS A 29 -0.03 -11.06 6.56
CA LYS A 29 -0.76 -10.54 5.39
C LYS A 29 -1.82 -9.51 5.78
N ILE A 30 -2.56 -9.73 6.87
CA ILE A 30 -3.57 -8.79 7.35
C ILE A 30 -2.91 -7.50 7.84
N LEU A 31 -1.85 -7.60 8.65
CA LEU A 31 -1.12 -6.43 9.17
C LEU A 31 -0.57 -5.57 8.04
N ASN A 32 0.00 -6.18 7.00
CA ASN A 32 0.50 -5.45 5.85
C ASN A 32 -0.61 -4.68 5.12
N ARG A 33 -1.81 -5.25 4.99
CA ARG A 33 -2.96 -4.55 4.40
C ARG A 33 -3.44 -3.36 5.23
N VAL A 34 -3.42 -3.48 6.55
CA VAL A 34 -3.89 -2.41 7.46
C VAL A 34 -2.87 -1.26 7.57
N ASN A 35 -1.57 -1.57 7.49
CA ASN A 35 -0.52 -0.57 7.63
C ASN A 35 -0.25 0.25 6.36
N GLU A 36 -0.85 -0.12 5.22
CA GLU A 36 -0.77 0.71 4.03
C GLU A 36 -1.59 1.99 4.22
N GLN A 37 -0.89 3.09 4.45
CA GLN A 37 -1.50 4.42 4.46
C GLN A 37 -2.17 4.68 3.11
N GLU A 38 -3.50 4.71 3.09
CA GLU A 38 -4.28 4.98 1.88
C GLU A 38 -4.13 6.43 1.40
N ASN A 39 -3.77 7.33 2.31
CA ASN A 39 -3.79 8.77 2.12
C ASN A 39 -2.49 9.40 2.63
N TYR A 40 -1.88 10.23 1.79
CA TYR A 40 -0.67 10.97 2.10
C TYR A 40 -0.93 12.48 2.15
N SER A 41 -0.23 13.15 3.05
CA SER A 41 -0.09 14.60 3.04
C SER A 41 0.92 15.05 1.98
N VAL A 42 0.84 16.31 1.55
CA VAL A 42 1.85 16.93 0.66
C VAL A 42 3.25 16.81 1.24
N ASP A 43 3.38 16.91 2.56
CA ASP A 43 4.67 16.76 3.26
C ASP A 43 5.25 15.35 3.14
N GLU A 44 4.40 14.32 3.19
CA GLU A 44 4.81 12.93 3.07
C GLU A 44 5.17 12.61 1.62
N VAL A 45 4.35 13.06 0.67
CA VAL A 45 4.63 12.92 -0.76
C VAL A 45 5.92 13.63 -1.16
N SER A 46 6.20 14.80 -0.58
CA SER A 46 7.46 15.51 -0.84
C SER A 46 8.69 14.72 -0.41
N LYS A 47 8.59 13.97 0.70
CA LYS A 47 9.66 13.08 1.18
C LYS A 47 9.78 11.83 0.33
N LEU A 48 8.65 11.24 -0.07
CA LEU A 48 8.61 10.03 -0.91
C LEU A 48 9.21 10.27 -2.30
N LEU A 49 8.91 11.42 -2.91
CA LEU A 49 9.40 11.80 -4.24
C LEU A 49 10.74 12.55 -4.21
N ASP A 50 11.30 12.76 -3.02
CA ASP A 50 12.50 13.57 -2.78
C ASP A 50 12.48 14.92 -3.53
N CYS A 51 11.41 15.69 -3.31
CA CYS A 51 11.20 16.97 -3.97
C CYS A 51 10.66 18.03 -3.01
N SER A 52 10.70 19.30 -3.43
CA SER A 52 10.17 20.38 -2.59
C SER A 52 8.63 20.32 -2.49
N LYS A 53 8.08 20.74 -1.35
CA LYS A 53 6.62 20.89 -1.17
C LYS A 53 5.98 21.75 -2.26
N LEU A 54 6.69 22.81 -2.69
CA LEU A 54 6.24 23.69 -3.77
C LEU A 54 6.10 22.92 -5.09
N THR A 55 7.01 21.99 -5.37
CA THR A 55 6.93 21.12 -6.55
C THR A 55 5.68 20.26 -6.51
N VAL A 56 5.35 19.66 -5.36
CA VAL A 56 4.13 18.87 -5.18
C VAL A 56 2.88 19.75 -5.38
N TYR A 57 2.82 20.95 -4.80
CA TYR A 57 1.72 21.89 -5.05
C TYR A 57 1.60 22.28 -6.53
N ASN A 58 2.71 22.45 -7.23
CA ASN A 58 2.71 22.72 -8.66
C ASN A 58 2.17 21.54 -9.47
N TYR A 59 2.49 20.30 -9.10
CA TYR A 59 1.91 19.10 -9.75
C TYR A 59 0.41 18.99 -9.52
N ILE A 60 -0.06 19.30 -8.31
CA ILE A 60 -1.49 19.37 -8.01
C ILE A 60 -2.16 20.46 -8.84
N LYS A 61 -1.59 21.66 -8.88
CA LYS A 61 -2.13 22.80 -9.64
C LYS A 61 -2.15 22.55 -11.15
N LYS A 62 -1.17 21.82 -11.68
CA LYS A 62 -1.09 21.40 -13.09
C LYS A 62 -2.03 20.23 -13.43
N GLY A 63 -2.66 19.60 -12.43
CA GLY A 63 -3.50 18.42 -12.60
C GLY A 63 -2.72 17.13 -12.90
N VAL A 64 -1.40 17.14 -12.75
CA VAL A 64 -0.53 15.95 -12.95
C VAL A 64 -0.68 14.99 -11.77
N LEU A 65 -0.86 15.53 -10.57
CA LEU A 65 -1.06 14.75 -9.36
C LEU A 65 -2.47 15.02 -8.81
N PRO A 66 -3.38 14.02 -8.82
CA PRO A 66 -4.70 14.19 -8.24
C PRO A 66 -4.59 14.37 -6.72
N ALA A 67 -5.27 15.38 -6.18
CA ALA A 67 -5.34 15.59 -4.74
C ALA A 67 -6.72 16.11 -4.33
N SER A 68 -7.23 15.61 -3.21
CA SER A 68 -8.44 16.13 -2.57
C SER A 68 -8.08 17.19 -1.55
N LYS A 69 -8.80 18.31 -1.54
CA LYS A 69 -8.60 19.37 -0.55
C LYS A 69 -9.52 19.15 0.64
N ILE A 70 -8.95 18.97 1.82
CA ILE A 70 -9.69 18.85 3.08
C ILE A 70 -9.33 20.04 3.99
N GLY A 71 -10.27 20.99 4.08
CA GLY A 71 -10.03 22.27 4.75
C GLY A 71 -8.85 23.03 4.17
N ARG A 72 -7.77 23.16 4.95
CA ARG A 72 -6.52 23.84 4.56
C ARG A 72 -5.43 22.90 4.03
N ARG A 73 -5.66 21.58 4.06
CA ARG A 73 -4.67 20.56 3.67
C ARG A 73 -5.06 19.89 2.36
N HIS A 74 -4.06 19.45 1.61
CA HIS A 74 -4.25 18.56 0.46
C HIS A 74 -3.91 17.13 0.87
N ILE A 75 -4.80 16.21 0.53
CA ILE A 75 -4.64 14.77 0.73
C ILE A 75 -4.56 14.11 -0.63
N ILE A 76 -3.56 13.26 -0.80
CA ILE A 76 -3.27 12.53 -2.03
C ILE A 76 -3.47 11.05 -1.71
N LYS A 77 -4.29 10.35 -2.50
CA LYS A 77 -4.45 8.90 -2.32
C LYS A 77 -3.21 8.18 -2.84
N LYS A 78 -2.81 7.10 -2.19
CA LYS A 78 -1.70 6.23 -2.63
C LYS A 78 -1.90 5.75 -4.07
N SER A 79 -3.11 5.29 -4.41
CA SER A 79 -3.45 4.83 -5.76
C SER A 79 -3.23 5.91 -6.83
N ASP A 80 -3.57 7.16 -6.51
CA ASP A 80 -3.44 8.29 -7.44
C ASP A 80 -1.97 8.68 -7.61
N LEU A 81 -1.19 8.63 -6.52
CA LEU A 81 0.26 8.84 -6.55
C LEU A 81 0.96 7.77 -7.41
N ASP A 82 0.66 6.49 -7.19
CA ASP A 82 1.25 5.38 -7.95
C ASP A 82 0.89 5.44 -9.44
N ALA A 83 -0.34 5.85 -9.78
CA ALA A 83 -0.76 6.06 -11.16
C ALA A 83 0.05 7.20 -11.81
N SER A 84 0.19 8.33 -11.11
CA SER A 84 0.92 9.49 -11.64
C SER A 84 2.41 9.20 -11.91
N ILE A 85 3.06 8.34 -11.09
CA ILE A 85 4.45 7.93 -11.30
C ILE A 85 4.56 7.03 -12.54
N LYS A 86 3.62 6.10 -12.74
CA LYS A 86 3.63 5.17 -13.89
C LYS A 86 3.38 5.88 -15.22
N GLU A 87 2.62 6.97 -15.23
CA GLU A 87 2.29 7.70 -16.46
C GLU A 87 3.46 8.54 -17.01
N VAL A 88 4.48 8.85 -16.21
CA VAL A 88 5.66 9.60 -16.68
C VAL A 88 6.53 8.70 -17.57
N LYS A 89 6.08 8.49 -18.81
CA LYS A 89 6.96 8.07 -19.90
C LYS A 89 8.04 9.12 -20.01
N SER A 90 9.28 8.73 -19.74
CA SER A 90 10.44 9.63 -19.81
C SER A 90 10.42 10.39 -21.15
N LEU A 91 10.19 11.71 -21.09
CA LEU A 91 10.25 12.61 -22.25
C LEU A 91 11.64 12.59 -22.92
N LYS A 92 12.66 12.06 -22.23
CA LYS A 92 13.99 11.80 -22.77
C LYS A 92 13.99 10.75 -23.91
N TYR A 93 13.00 9.86 -23.98
CA TYR A 93 12.82 8.84 -25.04
C TYR A 93 11.58 9.10 -25.90
N LYS A 94 11.25 10.37 -26.11
CA LYS A 94 10.23 10.79 -27.06
C LYS A 94 10.86 11.63 -28.19
N ARG A 95 12.04 11.20 -28.63
CA ARG A 95 12.69 11.72 -29.85
C ARG A 95 11.99 11.14 -31.08
#